data_AF-A0A382IAF1-F1
#
_entry.id   AF-A0A382IAF1-F1
#
_cell.length_a   1.000
_cell.length_b   1.000
_cell.length_c   1.000
_cell.angle_alpha   90.00
_cell.angle_beta   90.00
_cell.angle_gamma   90.00
#
_symmetry.space_group_name_H-M   'P 1'
#
loop_
_entity.id
_entity.type
_entity.pdbx_description
1 polymer ?
#
loop_
_entity_poly.entity_id
_entity_poly.type
_entity_poly.pdbx_seq_one_letter_code
_entity_poly.pdbx_strand_id
1 'polypeptide(L)'
;MLMAILFLIWLIPIGDNRTGSVAKFASLGHEYRLVSWELENVLGKWSHRFWTVLPWTPTSEADRRASLDRYMVLVEEYRVADNLLKDVTSSIDPDIRLLNDAQRRVDQIVIERDKIRDGFEEYLEQIISETVRTDEVGLVGSFVWPPVDFRIDSPPKLLVTSPRNEIRRVEGILIDPDISVEETLSIERELAELHDVSALIIQTGGLASFPSVVPMVDLQRLMDIAAHEWLHGHLIFYPLGRSYFVDGEMRSVNETLSDLFGREIGQRVYAKITDQPYVAPVRPETASLNWNSGKDFEEKENLD
;
A
#
# COMPACT_ATOMS: atom_id res chain seq x y z
N MET A 1 -9.28 19.71 -12.93
CA MET A 1 -8.37 18.59 -12.60
C MET A 1 -7.56 18.88 -11.33
N LEU A 2 -6.77 19.96 -11.26
CA LEU A 2 -6.03 20.35 -10.04
C LEU A 2 -6.94 20.55 -8.80
N MET A 3 -8.13 21.15 -8.99
CA MET A 3 -9.13 21.28 -7.92
C MET A 3 -9.72 19.96 -7.44
N ALA A 4 -9.76 18.92 -8.27
CA ALA A 4 -10.26 17.59 -7.88
C ALA A 4 -9.18 16.79 -7.15
N ILE A 5 -7.90 16.99 -7.51
CA ILE A 5 -6.74 16.41 -6.82
C ILE A 5 -6.57 17.04 -5.42
N LEU A 6 -6.74 18.37 -5.30
CA LEU A 6 -6.80 19.04 -4.00
C LEU A 6 -8.01 18.60 -3.14
N PHE A 7 -9.08 18.13 -3.77
CA PHE A 7 -10.26 17.59 -3.07
C PHE A 7 -10.02 16.17 -2.55
N LEU A 8 -9.19 15.36 -3.22
CA LEU A 8 -8.74 14.03 -2.76
C LEU A 8 -7.88 14.13 -1.49
N ILE A 9 -6.96 15.09 -1.43
CA ILE A 9 -6.17 15.42 -0.22
C ILE A 9 -7.09 15.80 0.96
N TRP A 10 -8.27 16.36 0.68
CA TRP A 10 -9.26 16.78 1.69
C TRP A 10 -10.28 15.69 2.07
N LEU A 11 -10.40 14.63 1.25
CA LEU A 11 -11.41 13.58 1.41
C LEU A 11 -10.91 12.35 2.17
N ILE A 12 -9.60 12.14 2.29
CA ILE A 12 -9.08 11.28 3.34
C ILE A 12 -9.38 12.03 4.63
N PRO A 13 -10.35 11.60 5.46
CA PRO A 13 -10.45 12.13 6.79
C PRO A 13 -9.12 11.70 7.41
N ILE A 14 -8.22 12.66 7.61
CA ILE A 14 -7.26 12.53 8.68
C ILE A 14 -8.16 12.18 9.86
N GLY A 15 -8.04 10.97 10.38
CA GLY A 15 -8.60 10.57 11.67
C GLY A 15 -7.89 11.36 12.75
N ASP A 16 -7.89 12.68 12.59
CA ASP A 16 -7.35 13.68 13.47
C ASP A 16 -8.44 13.83 14.51
N ASN A 17 -8.45 12.90 15.47
CA ASN A 17 -8.79 13.32 16.81
C ASN A 17 -7.74 14.39 17.16
N ARG A 18 -8.12 15.65 16.88
CA ARG A 18 -7.36 16.90 17.09
C ARG A 18 -7.19 17.23 18.57
N THR A 19 -6.81 16.24 19.34
CA THR A 19 -6.43 16.32 20.74
C THR A 19 -5.15 15.51 20.84
N GLY A 20 -4.03 16.13 21.19
CA GLY A 20 -2.72 15.48 21.24
C GLY A 20 -2.79 14.18 22.04
N SER A 21 -2.82 13.05 21.34
CA SER A 21 -2.81 11.73 21.94
C SER A 21 -1.41 11.45 22.44
N VAL A 22 -1.32 10.58 23.45
CA VAL A 22 -0.03 10.13 23.97
C VAL A 22 0.81 9.49 22.86
N ALA A 23 0.19 8.71 21.97
CA ALA A 23 0.87 8.09 20.83
C ALA A 23 1.51 9.14 19.92
N LYS A 24 0.78 10.23 19.63
CA LYS A 24 1.29 11.33 18.81
C LYS A 24 2.47 12.04 19.47
N PHE A 25 2.42 12.23 20.79
CA PHE A 25 3.54 12.79 21.54
C PHE A 25 4.77 11.89 21.53
N ALA A 26 4.59 10.59 21.78
CA ALA A 26 5.69 9.62 21.77
C ALA A 26 6.34 9.50 20.38
N SER A 27 5.56 9.63 19.30
CA SER A 27 6.06 9.55 17.92
C SER A 27 6.53 10.88 17.32
N LEU A 28 6.62 11.97 18.09
CA LEU A 28 7.00 13.28 17.56
C LEU A 28 8.35 13.24 16.85
N GLY A 29 8.40 13.79 15.63
CA GLY A 29 9.62 13.83 14.81
C GLY A 29 9.81 12.61 13.90
N HIS A 30 9.02 11.54 14.10
CA HIS A 30 9.06 10.33 13.27
C HIS A 30 7.79 10.16 12.43
N GLU A 31 6.92 11.17 12.38
CA GLU A 31 5.67 11.12 11.62
C GLU A 31 5.94 11.12 10.11
N TYR A 32 5.24 10.25 9.37
CA TYR A 32 5.31 10.25 7.91
C TYR A 32 4.72 11.53 7.36
N ARG A 33 5.51 12.25 6.56
CA ARG A 33 5.13 13.54 5.96
C ARG A 33 4.29 13.34 4.70
N LEU A 34 3.09 12.75 4.85
CA LEU A 34 2.22 12.38 3.73
C LEU A 34 2.00 13.52 2.74
N VAL A 35 1.64 14.72 3.21
CA VAL A 35 1.36 15.88 2.35
C VAL A 35 2.59 16.32 1.56
N SER A 36 3.77 16.33 2.19
CA SER A 36 5.02 16.66 1.49
C SER A 36 5.38 15.60 0.47
N TRP A 37 5.26 14.33 0.85
CA TRP A 37 5.50 13.19 -0.04
C TRP A 37 4.54 13.19 -1.23
N GLU A 38 3.24 13.39 -1.01
CA GLU A 38 2.23 13.49 -2.09
C GLU A 38 2.55 14.65 -3.02
N LEU A 39 2.90 15.82 -2.50
CA LEU A 39 3.23 16.98 -3.34
C LEU A 39 4.47 16.74 -4.21
N GLU A 40 5.54 16.18 -3.64
CA GLU A 40 6.78 15.85 -4.36
C GLU A 40 6.52 14.80 -5.45
N ASN A 41 5.76 13.76 -5.13
CA ASN A 41 5.50 12.65 -6.03
C ASN A 41 4.45 12.98 -7.09
N VAL A 42 3.39 13.72 -6.75
CA VAL A 42 2.41 14.22 -7.72
C VAL A 42 3.08 15.19 -8.69
N LEU A 43 3.80 16.20 -8.22
CA LEU A 43 4.41 17.20 -9.11
C LEU A 43 5.49 16.58 -9.99
N GLY A 44 6.37 15.76 -9.41
CA GLY A 44 7.41 15.05 -10.15
C GLY A 44 6.81 14.16 -11.24
N LYS A 45 5.86 13.31 -10.87
CA LYS A 45 5.24 12.35 -11.79
C LYS A 45 4.39 13.01 -12.86
N TRP A 46 3.53 13.95 -12.48
CA TRP A 46 2.63 14.58 -13.44
C TRP A 46 3.41 15.47 -14.41
N SER A 47 4.52 16.09 -13.98
CA SER A 47 5.42 16.77 -14.93
C SER A 47 5.96 15.79 -15.98
N HIS A 48 6.46 14.62 -15.55
CA HIS A 48 6.92 13.56 -16.46
C HIS A 48 5.81 13.10 -17.41
N ARG A 49 4.62 12.76 -16.89
CA ARG A 49 3.44 12.38 -17.68
C ARG A 49 3.01 13.47 -18.66
N PHE A 50 3.01 14.75 -18.29
CA PHE A 50 2.71 15.84 -19.22
C PHE A 50 3.74 15.98 -20.35
N TRP A 51 5.01 15.66 -20.07
CA TRP A 51 6.07 15.60 -21.09
C TRP A 51 5.99 14.35 -21.97
N THR A 52 5.55 13.20 -21.46
CA THR A 52 5.42 11.94 -22.23
C THR A 52 4.11 11.81 -23.03
N VAL A 53 3.05 12.54 -22.65
CA VAL A 53 1.80 12.69 -23.44
C VAL A 53 2.03 13.45 -24.75
N LEU A 54 3.16 14.15 -24.89
CA LEU A 54 3.61 14.68 -26.18
C LEU A 54 4.11 13.52 -27.06
N PRO A 55 3.69 13.43 -28.34
CA PRO A 55 3.80 12.25 -29.22
C PRO A 55 5.23 11.79 -29.61
N TRP A 56 6.28 12.23 -28.89
CA TRP A 56 7.68 12.01 -29.23
C TRP A 56 8.42 11.07 -28.27
N THR A 57 7.76 10.50 -27.27
CA THR A 57 8.36 9.48 -26.37
C THR A 57 7.49 8.26 -26.06
N PRO A 58 6.85 7.56 -27.03
CA PRO A 58 6.34 6.23 -26.76
C PRO A 58 7.51 5.31 -26.39
N THR A 59 7.54 4.81 -25.15
CA THR A 59 8.47 3.74 -24.74
C THR A 59 8.19 2.52 -25.62
N SER A 60 9.21 1.99 -26.30
CA SER A 60 8.99 0.87 -27.21
C SER A 60 8.62 -0.40 -26.43
N GLU A 61 7.97 -1.38 -27.09
CA GLU A 61 7.71 -2.69 -26.46
C GLU A 61 9.00 -3.38 -25.98
N ALA A 62 10.12 -3.13 -26.66
CA ALA A 62 11.43 -3.64 -26.24
C ALA A 62 11.90 -2.97 -24.94
N ASP A 63 11.72 -1.66 -24.81
CA ASP A 63 12.07 -0.91 -23.60
C ASP A 63 11.21 -1.35 -22.40
N ARG A 64 9.90 -1.56 -22.63
CA ARG A 64 8.97 -2.07 -21.61
C ARG A 64 9.40 -3.43 -21.07
N ARG A 65 9.74 -4.37 -21.97
CA ARG A 65 10.25 -5.70 -21.59
C ARG A 65 11.59 -5.59 -20.85
N ALA A 66 12.49 -4.73 -21.30
CA ALA A 66 13.77 -4.51 -20.63
C ALA A 66 13.60 -3.96 -19.20
N SER A 67 12.68 -3.01 -18.99
CA SER A 67 12.36 -2.49 -17.65
C SER A 67 11.72 -3.55 -16.76
N LEU A 68 10.83 -4.37 -17.30
CA LEU A 68 10.22 -5.50 -16.59
C LEU A 68 11.28 -6.51 -16.11
N ASP A 69 12.14 -6.96 -17.02
CA ASP A 69 13.22 -7.91 -16.71
C ASP A 69 14.17 -7.31 -15.66
N ARG A 70 14.53 -6.03 -15.80
CA ARG A 70 15.40 -5.36 -14.83
C ARG A 70 14.72 -5.24 -13.47
N TYR A 71 13.43 -4.90 -13.42
CA TYR A 71 12.67 -4.82 -12.18
C TYR A 71 12.70 -6.15 -11.41
N MET A 72 12.42 -7.27 -12.10
CA MET A 72 12.43 -8.59 -11.48
C MET A 72 13.80 -8.94 -10.86
N VAL A 73 14.89 -8.59 -11.55
CA VAL A 73 16.25 -8.76 -11.00
C VAL A 73 16.50 -7.86 -9.79
N LEU A 74 16.10 -6.58 -9.89
CA LEU A 74 16.26 -5.62 -8.80
C LEU A 74 15.51 -6.04 -7.54
N VAL A 75 14.33 -6.66 -7.66
CA VAL A 75 13.55 -7.17 -6.51
C VAL A 75 14.32 -8.24 -5.75
N GLU A 76 14.92 -9.20 -6.45
CA GLU A 76 15.74 -10.23 -5.80
C GLU A 76 17.02 -9.66 -5.19
N GLU A 77 17.70 -8.75 -5.90
CA GLU A 77 18.86 -8.03 -5.36
C GLU A 77 18.49 -7.26 -4.08
N TYR A 78 17.35 -6.56 -4.09
CA TYR A 78 16.84 -5.79 -2.96
C TYR A 78 16.54 -6.70 -1.78
N ARG A 79 15.78 -7.79 -2.00
CA ARG A 79 15.42 -8.74 -0.94
C ARG A 79 16.66 -9.31 -0.23
N VAL A 80 17.70 -9.65 -0.98
CA VAL A 80 18.97 -10.15 -0.39
C VAL A 80 19.69 -9.06 0.39
N ALA A 81 19.80 -7.85 -0.17
CA ALA A 81 20.50 -6.74 0.47
C ALA A 81 19.78 -6.24 1.74
N ASP A 82 18.45 -6.11 1.69
CA ASP A 82 17.60 -5.68 2.79
C ASP A 82 17.59 -6.69 3.94
N ASN A 83 17.53 -8.00 3.64
CA ASN A 83 17.66 -9.04 4.68
C ASN A 83 19.02 -8.97 5.38
N LEU A 84 20.11 -8.81 4.62
CA LEU A 84 21.43 -8.65 5.21
C LEU A 84 21.51 -7.40 6.09
N LEU A 85 20.96 -6.28 5.63
CA LEU A 85 20.93 -5.03 6.39
C LEU A 85 20.16 -5.20 7.70
N LYS A 86 18.98 -5.85 7.66
CA LYS A 86 18.16 -6.14 8.84
C LYS A 86 18.87 -7.07 9.83
N ASP A 87 19.51 -8.12 9.32
CA ASP A 87 20.26 -9.07 10.15
C ASP A 87 21.44 -8.38 10.87
N VAL A 88 22.21 -7.56 10.15
CA VAL A 88 23.33 -6.81 10.74
C VAL A 88 22.82 -5.78 11.75
N THR A 89 21.76 -5.05 11.43
CA THR A 89 21.17 -4.02 12.31
C THR A 89 20.59 -4.62 13.60
N SER A 90 20.11 -5.86 13.55
CA SER A 90 19.54 -6.55 14.71
C SER A 90 20.60 -7.18 15.64
N SER A 91 21.89 -7.09 15.29
CA SER A 91 23.00 -7.56 16.12
C SER A 91 23.19 -6.69 17.36
N ILE A 92 23.57 -7.31 18.49
CA ILE A 92 23.89 -6.60 19.75
C ILE A 92 25.13 -5.69 19.60
N ASP A 93 26.07 -6.08 18.74
CA ASP A 93 27.26 -5.31 18.39
C ASP A 93 27.48 -5.41 16.88
N PRO A 94 26.88 -4.50 16.08
CA PRO A 94 26.96 -4.56 14.62
C PRO A 94 28.36 -4.16 14.14
N ASP A 95 28.95 -4.98 13.27
CA ASP A 95 30.17 -4.58 12.54
C ASP A 95 29.82 -3.38 11.64
N ILE A 96 30.32 -2.21 12.03
CA ILE A 96 30.08 -0.94 11.35
C ILE A 96 30.50 -0.97 9.88
N ARG A 97 31.52 -1.73 9.50
CA ARG A 97 31.91 -1.87 8.09
C ARG A 97 30.85 -2.64 7.32
N LEU A 98 30.43 -3.79 7.84
CA LEU A 98 29.38 -4.62 7.24
C LEU A 98 28.04 -3.87 7.16
N LEU A 99 27.68 -3.13 8.19
CA LEU A 99 26.48 -2.29 8.22
C LEU A 99 26.50 -1.26 7.09
N ASN A 100 27.60 -0.51 6.96
CA ASN A 100 27.76 0.48 5.92
C ASN A 100 27.81 -0.14 4.50
N ASP A 101 28.40 -1.31 4.34
CA ASP A 101 28.41 -2.05 3.07
C ASP A 101 27.00 -2.51 2.68
N ALA A 102 26.24 -3.07 3.63
CA ALA A 102 24.87 -3.50 3.42
C ALA A 102 23.95 -2.31 3.07
N GLN A 103 24.06 -1.20 3.80
CA GLN A 103 23.31 0.02 3.53
C GLN A 103 23.61 0.56 2.12
N ARG A 104 24.89 0.69 1.76
CA ARG A 104 25.28 1.14 0.41
C ARG A 104 24.66 0.28 -0.67
N ARG A 105 24.60 -1.04 -0.46
CA ARG A 105 24.03 -1.97 -1.44
C ARG A 105 22.54 -1.72 -1.64
N VAL A 106 21.79 -1.52 -0.55
CA VAL A 106 20.37 -1.15 -0.60
C VAL A 106 20.20 0.18 -1.34
N ASP A 107 20.96 1.20 -0.99
CA ASP A 107 20.88 2.54 -1.61
C ASP A 107 21.14 2.48 -3.12
N GLN A 108 22.12 1.67 -3.55
CA GLN A 108 22.44 1.50 -4.96
C GLN A 108 21.31 0.83 -5.73
N ILE A 109 20.64 -0.16 -5.14
CA ILE A 109 19.49 -0.83 -5.75
C ILE A 109 18.30 0.13 -5.86
N VAL A 110 18.06 0.95 -4.84
CA VAL A 110 17.03 2.00 -4.86
C VAL A 110 17.30 3.03 -5.97
N ILE A 111 18.55 3.47 -6.12
CA ILE A 111 18.95 4.38 -7.21
C ILE A 111 18.72 3.73 -8.58
N GLU A 112 19.04 2.44 -8.75
CA GLU A 112 18.81 1.73 -10.01
C GLU A 112 17.32 1.52 -10.31
N ARG A 113 16.51 1.23 -9.28
CA ARG A 113 15.04 1.19 -9.37
C ARG A 113 14.51 2.54 -9.86
N ASP A 114 14.93 3.63 -9.25
CA ASP A 114 14.42 4.98 -9.56
C ASP A 114 14.72 5.41 -10.99
N LYS A 115 15.80 4.91 -11.60
CA LYS A 115 16.13 5.16 -13.01
C LYS A 115 15.13 4.55 -13.99
N ILE A 116 14.51 3.41 -13.65
CA ILE A 116 13.53 2.73 -14.51
C ILE A 116 12.08 3.00 -14.08
N ARG A 117 11.89 3.56 -12.88
CA ARG A 117 10.62 3.62 -12.16
C ARG A 117 9.51 4.31 -12.96
N ASP A 118 9.75 5.52 -13.46
CA ASP A 118 8.68 6.32 -14.08
C ASP A 118 8.05 5.62 -15.30
N GLY A 119 8.87 5.15 -16.25
CA GLY A 119 8.37 4.45 -17.43
C GLY A 119 7.78 3.07 -17.11
N PHE A 120 8.32 2.39 -16.10
CA PHE A 120 7.80 1.10 -15.66
C PHE A 120 6.44 1.24 -14.97
N GLU A 121 6.27 2.20 -14.07
CA GLU A 121 4.98 2.53 -13.45
C GLU A 121 3.94 2.90 -14.49
N GLU A 122 4.26 3.80 -15.43
CA GLU A 122 3.33 4.21 -16.49
C GLU A 122 2.83 3.01 -17.32
N TYR A 123 3.73 2.08 -17.65
CA TYR A 123 3.39 0.84 -18.34
C TYR A 123 2.41 -0.03 -17.53
N LEU A 124 2.70 -0.26 -16.25
CA LEU A 124 1.87 -1.08 -15.37
C LEU A 124 0.50 -0.43 -15.11
N GLU A 125 0.47 0.87 -14.89
CA GLU A 125 -0.75 1.66 -14.65
C GLU A 125 -1.68 1.65 -15.85
N GLN A 126 -1.12 1.70 -17.06
CA GLN A 126 -1.91 1.54 -18.29
C GLN A 126 -2.59 0.17 -18.32
N ILE A 127 -1.87 -0.91 -18.02
CA ILE A 127 -2.42 -2.27 -18.06
C ILE A 127 -3.48 -2.45 -16.97
N ILE A 128 -3.24 -1.96 -15.75
CA ILE A 128 -4.24 -1.98 -14.67
C ILE A 128 -5.48 -1.19 -15.12
N SER A 129 -5.30 0.04 -15.62
CA SER A 129 -6.41 0.88 -16.11
C SER A 129 -7.23 0.19 -17.18
N GLU A 130 -6.59 -0.47 -18.15
CA GLU A 130 -7.28 -1.26 -19.17
C GLU A 130 -8.03 -2.46 -18.60
N THR A 131 -7.48 -3.09 -17.55
CA THR A 131 -8.05 -4.31 -16.94
C THR A 131 -9.26 -3.99 -16.06
N VAL A 132 -9.24 -2.88 -15.33
CA VAL A 132 -10.36 -2.45 -14.46
C VAL A 132 -11.45 -1.71 -15.24
N ARG A 133 -11.18 -1.30 -16.49
CA ARG A 133 -12.14 -0.59 -17.32
C ARG A 133 -13.33 -1.48 -17.67
N THR A 134 -14.48 -1.17 -17.08
CA THR A 134 -15.78 -1.79 -17.38
C THR A 134 -16.85 -0.70 -17.46
N ASP A 135 -18.04 -1.05 -17.97
CA ASP A 135 -19.18 -0.12 -17.98
C ASP A 135 -19.70 0.22 -16.57
N GLU A 136 -19.33 -0.60 -15.57
CA GLU A 136 -19.79 -0.53 -14.17
C GLU A 136 -18.80 0.22 -13.25
N VAL A 137 -17.51 0.22 -13.60
CA VAL A 137 -16.47 0.96 -12.88
C VAL A 137 -16.51 2.42 -13.34
N GLY A 138 -16.84 3.33 -12.43
CA GLY A 138 -17.11 4.75 -12.69
C GLY A 138 -16.18 5.37 -13.74
N LEU A 139 -16.72 5.60 -14.94
CA LEU A 139 -16.03 6.28 -16.02
C LEU A 139 -16.35 7.78 -15.97
N VAL A 140 -15.33 8.62 -15.88
CA VAL A 140 -15.49 10.05 -16.20
C VAL A 140 -15.18 10.21 -17.68
N GLY A 141 -16.24 10.15 -18.51
CA GLY A 141 -16.11 10.05 -19.96
C GLY A 141 -15.67 8.64 -20.38
N SER A 142 -14.46 8.51 -20.92
CA SER A 142 -13.86 7.22 -21.34
C SER A 142 -12.72 6.75 -20.44
N PHE A 143 -12.47 7.43 -19.32
CA PHE A 143 -11.34 7.17 -18.43
C PHE A 143 -11.80 6.57 -17.10
N VAL A 144 -11.04 5.60 -16.60
CA VAL A 144 -11.17 5.04 -15.26
C VAL A 144 -10.94 6.16 -14.24
N TRP A 145 -11.85 6.30 -13.27
CA TRP A 145 -11.76 7.32 -12.22
C TRP A 145 -11.73 6.70 -10.82
N PRO A 146 -10.80 7.09 -9.93
CA PRO A 146 -9.65 7.97 -10.22
C PRO A 146 -8.68 7.29 -11.18
N PRO A 147 -7.80 8.06 -11.86
CA PRO A 147 -6.75 7.46 -12.69
C PRO A 147 -5.91 6.48 -11.87
N VAL A 148 -5.48 5.38 -12.48
CA VAL A 148 -4.52 4.49 -11.82
C VAL A 148 -3.18 5.22 -11.72
N ASP A 149 -2.74 5.43 -10.49
CA ASP A 149 -1.52 6.17 -10.20
C ASP A 149 -0.87 5.65 -8.90
N PHE A 150 0.30 5.04 -9.01
CA PHE A 150 1.06 4.52 -7.88
C PHE A 150 2.57 4.79 -8.00
N ARG A 151 3.27 4.81 -6.87
CA ARG A 151 4.72 4.95 -6.78
C ARG A 151 5.32 3.73 -6.11
N ILE A 152 6.28 3.10 -6.78
CA ILE A 152 7.12 2.06 -6.21
C ILE A 152 8.14 2.73 -5.29
N ASP A 153 7.85 2.69 -4.00
CA ASP A 153 8.64 3.33 -2.95
C ASP A 153 8.44 2.64 -1.60
N SER A 154 9.09 3.12 -0.54
CA SER A 154 8.91 2.59 0.82
C SER A 154 7.59 3.09 1.44
N PRO A 155 6.56 2.24 1.65
CA PRO A 155 5.35 2.65 2.33
C PRO A 155 5.64 2.98 3.80
N PRO A 156 4.91 3.92 4.43
CA PRO A 156 5.13 4.25 5.83
C PRO A 156 4.92 3.05 6.74
N LYS A 157 5.51 3.11 7.94
CA LYS A 157 5.11 2.24 9.04
C LYS A 157 3.84 2.79 9.69
N LEU A 158 3.17 1.96 10.48
CA LEU A 158 1.94 2.30 11.17
C LEU A 158 2.09 2.00 12.65
N LEU A 159 2.14 3.04 13.47
CA LEU A 159 1.98 2.93 14.91
C LEU A 159 0.51 2.66 15.23
N VAL A 160 0.26 1.51 15.85
CA VAL A 160 -1.05 1.05 16.28
C VAL A 160 -1.08 1.01 17.80
N THR A 161 -2.14 1.57 18.40
CA THR A 161 -2.36 1.47 19.84
C THR A 161 -3.63 0.70 20.17
N SER A 162 -3.61 -0.01 21.29
CA SER A 162 -4.73 -0.75 21.87
C SER A 162 -4.74 -0.63 23.39
N PRO A 163 -5.90 -0.58 24.04
CA PRO A 163 -5.99 -0.76 25.48
C PRO A 163 -5.44 -2.16 25.85
N ARG A 164 -4.97 -2.33 27.08
CA ARG A 164 -4.46 -3.63 27.54
C ARG A 164 -5.55 -4.62 27.94
N ASN A 165 -6.74 -4.12 28.26
CA ASN A 165 -7.86 -4.92 28.76
C ASN A 165 -8.82 -5.41 27.67
N GLU A 166 -8.64 -4.98 26.41
CA GLU A 166 -9.46 -5.40 25.27
C GLU A 166 -8.64 -5.36 23.98
N ILE A 167 -8.98 -6.24 23.03
CA ILE A 167 -8.38 -6.20 21.69
C ILE A 167 -9.17 -5.18 20.87
N ARG A 168 -8.68 -3.93 20.87
CA ARG A 168 -9.31 -2.87 20.08
C ARG A 168 -8.29 -1.86 19.62
N ARG A 169 -8.24 -1.62 18.31
CA ARG A 169 -7.44 -0.57 17.73
C ARG A 169 -8.02 0.81 18.08
N VAL A 170 -7.24 1.64 18.76
CA VAL A 170 -7.63 3.01 19.17
C VAL A 170 -7.12 4.03 18.17
N GLU A 171 -5.83 3.97 17.82
CA GLU A 171 -5.19 4.98 16.97
C GLU A 171 -4.32 4.34 15.89
N GLY A 172 -4.07 5.11 14.84
CA GLY A 172 -3.15 4.78 13.75
C GLY A 172 -2.36 6.00 13.35
N ILE A 173 -1.05 6.00 13.58
CA ILE A 173 -0.16 7.10 13.18
C ILE A 173 0.79 6.56 12.12
N LEU A 174 0.87 7.24 10.98
CA LEU A 174 1.84 6.92 9.95
C LEU A 174 3.22 7.39 10.41
N ILE A 175 4.18 6.48 10.37
CA ILE A 175 5.55 6.67 10.83
C ILE A 175 6.48 6.58 9.62
N ASP A 176 7.54 7.37 9.64
CA ASP A 176 8.59 7.36 8.65
C ASP A 176 9.09 5.92 8.41
N PRO A 177 9.15 5.42 7.16
CA PRO A 177 9.64 4.07 6.88
C PRO A 177 11.08 3.85 7.37
N ASP A 178 11.89 4.90 7.41
CA ASP A 178 13.32 4.85 7.75
C ASP A 178 13.59 4.97 9.26
N ILE A 179 12.54 5.04 10.09
CA ILE A 179 12.71 5.02 11.56
C ILE A 179 13.53 3.80 11.99
N SER A 180 14.51 4.04 12.87
CA SER A 180 15.39 2.98 13.35
C SER A 180 14.64 1.99 14.25
N VAL A 181 15.21 0.79 14.39
CA VAL A 181 14.68 -0.22 15.33
C VAL A 181 14.75 0.27 16.77
N GLU A 182 15.82 1.00 17.13
CA GLU A 182 15.98 1.57 18.46
C GLU A 182 14.89 2.58 18.80
N GLU A 183 14.62 3.53 17.90
CA GLU A 183 13.56 4.53 18.06
C GLU A 183 12.18 3.87 18.08
N THR A 184 11.95 2.87 17.22
CA THR A 184 10.72 2.07 17.22
C THR A 184 10.47 1.44 18.60
N LEU A 185 11.47 0.74 19.13
CA LEU A 185 11.38 0.10 20.45
C LEU A 185 11.29 1.12 21.59
N SER A 186 11.85 2.31 21.42
CA SER A 186 11.73 3.40 22.41
C SER A 186 10.29 3.89 22.49
N ILE A 187 9.67 4.19 21.34
CA ILE A 187 8.26 4.65 21.26
C ILE A 187 7.32 3.59 21.84
N GLU A 188 7.49 2.33 21.45
CA GLU A 188 6.65 1.23 21.95
C GLU A 188 6.78 1.04 23.47
N ARG A 189 8.01 1.10 24.01
CA ARG A 189 8.25 1.00 25.46
C ARG A 189 7.70 2.18 26.22
N GLU A 190 7.86 3.39 25.71
CA GLU A 190 7.31 4.60 26.33
C GLU A 190 5.78 4.48 26.50
N LEU A 191 5.08 4.12 25.42
CA LEU A 191 3.63 3.93 25.44
C LEU A 191 3.20 2.78 26.35
N ALA A 192 3.98 1.70 26.37
CA ALA A 192 3.72 0.55 27.22
C ALA A 192 3.91 0.83 28.71
N GLU A 193 5.00 1.49 29.10
CA GLU A 193 5.44 1.62 30.50
C GLU A 193 4.92 2.89 31.15
N LEU A 194 4.88 4.01 30.44
CA LEU A 194 4.48 5.31 31.01
C LEU A 194 2.98 5.58 30.88
N HIS A 195 2.32 4.92 29.94
CA HIS A 195 0.95 5.25 29.57
C HIS A 195 -0.01 4.06 29.60
N ASP A 196 0.49 2.87 29.94
CA ASP A 196 -0.27 1.63 30.06
C ASP A 196 -1.09 1.28 28.79
N VAL A 197 -0.51 1.54 27.61
CA VAL A 197 -1.12 1.27 26.30
C VAL A 197 -0.28 0.23 25.56
N SER A 198 -0.93 -0.76 24.96
CA SER A 198 -0.25 -1.66 24.03
C SER A 198 0.02 -0.91 22.73
N ALA A 199 1.28 -0.82 22.33
CA ALA A 199 1.72 -0.14 21.11
C ALA A 199 2.52 -1.10 20.22
N LEU A 200 2.37 -0.95 18.90
CA LEU A 200 3.12 -1.71 17.92
C LEU A 200 3.30 -0.87 16.64
N ILE A 201 4.53 -0.73 16.17
CA ILE A 201 4.88 -0.11 14.89
C ILE A 201 5.11 -1.23 13.88
N ILE A 202 4.26 -1.28 12.87
CA ILE A 202 4.32 -2.32 11.81
C ILE A 202 4.54 -1.71 10.43
N GLN A 203 5.22 -2.44 9.57
CA GLN A 203 5.31 -2.08 8.15
C GLN A 203 3.93 -2.20 7.49
N THR A 204 3.50 -1.17 6.76
CA THR A 204 2.29 -1.27 5.92
C THR A 204 2.61 -1.99 4.60
N GLY A 205 1.61 -2.66 4.04
CA GLY A 205 1.73 -3.33 2.74
C GLY A 205 1.68 -2.38 1.54
N GLY A 206 1.19 -1.16 1.76
CA GLY A 206 0.95 -0.11 0.78
C GLY A 206 0.25 1.06 1.46
N LEU A 207 0.05 2.15 0.72
CA LEU A 207 -0.72 3.30 1.19
C LEU A 207 -1.60 3.84 0.07
N ALA A 208 -2.91 3.84 0.30
CA ALA A 208 -3.92 4.45 -0.57
C ALA A 208 -3.91 6.00 -0.53
N SER A 209 -2.75 6.60 -0.83
CA SER A 209 -2.59 8.02 -1.17
C SER A 209 -2.82 8.25 -2.67
N PHE A 210 -2.70 9.49 -3.14
CA PHE A 210 -2.68 9.78 -4.58
C PHE A 210 -1.41 10.55 -5.00
N PRO A 211 -0.45 9.91 -5.70
CA PRO A 211 -0.43 8.49 -6.10
C PRO A 211 -0.33 7.55 -4.90
N SER A 212 -0.76 6.30 -5.05
CA SER A 212 -0.65 5.30 -3.99
C SER A 212 0.81 4.88 -3.78
N VAL A 213 1.25 4.59 -2.55
CA VAL A 213 2.59 4.05 -2.29
C VAL A 213 2.52 2.54 -2.32
N VAL A 214 3.34 1.90 -3.14
CA VAL A 214 3.45 0.43 -3.19
C VAL A 214 4.91 0.02 -3.01
N PRO A 215 5.18 -1.05 -2.24
CA PRO A 215 6.55 -1.48 -1.98
C PRO A 215 7.18 -2.11 -3.21
N MET A 216 8.51 -2.17 -3.22
CA MET A 216 9.27 -2.94 -4.18
C MET A 216 9.21 -4.43 -3.82
N VAL A 217 8.39 -5.20 -4.55
CA VAL A 217 8.11 -6.62 -4.30
C VAL A 217 8.03 -7.39 -5.62
N ASP A 218 7.84 -8.70 -5.58
CA ASP A 218 7.67 -9.49 -6.80
C ASP A 218 6.50 -8.95 -7.65
N LEU A 219 6.59 -9.14 -8.97
CA LEU A 219 5.65 -8.52 -9.91
C LEU A 219 4.20 -8.89 -9.63
N GLN A 220 3.91 -10.15 -9.27
CA GLN A 220 2.54 -10.56 -8.99
C GLN A 220 2.02 -9.82 -7.75
N ARG A 221 2.79 -9.82 -6.67
CA ARG A 221 2.42 -9.12 -5.44
C ARG A 221 2.32 -7.60 -5.64
N LEU A 222 3.17 -7.02 -6.49
CA LEU A 222 3.10 -5.60 -6.85
C LEU A 222 1.76 -5.28 -7.51
N MET A 223 1.30 -6.12 -8.43
CA MET A 223 0.02 -5.92 -9.12
C MET A 223 -1.16 -6.08 -8.17
N ASP A 224 -1.09 -7.05 -7.25
CA ASP A 224 -2.11 -7.23 -6.21
C ASP A 224 -2.24 -5.97 -5.34
N ILE A 225 -1.11 -5.44 -4.85
CA ILE A 225 -1.09 -4.26 -3.98
C ILE A 225 -1.52 -3.01 -4.76
N ALA A 226 -1.00 -2.79 -5.98
CA ALA A 226 -1.36 -1.63 -6.78
C ALA A 226 -2.86 -1.57 -7.07
N ALA A 227 -3.48 -2.72 -7.39
CA ALA A 227 -4.92 -2.81 -7.58
C ALA A 227 -5.71 -2.65 -6.27
N HIS A 228 -5.21 -3.21 -5.15
CA HIS A 228 -5.79 -3.04 -3.81
C HIS A 228 -5.86 -1.57 -3.40
N GLU A 229 -4.73 -0.86 -3.48
CA GLU A 229 -4.64 0.55 -3.09
C GLU A 229 -5.44 1.45 -4.03
N TRP A 230 -5.45 1.15 -5.34
CA TRP A 230 -6.30 1.88 -6.28
C TRP A 230 -7.78 1.72 -5.94
N LEU A 231 -8.23 0.53 -5.53
CA LEU A 231 -9.63 0.32 -5.14
C LEU A 231 -9.99 1.16 -3.92
N HIS A 232 -9.12 1.26 -2.90
CA HIS A 232 -9.34 2.18 -1.78
C HIS A 232 -9.55 3.62 -2.27
N GLY A 233 -8.70 4.08 -3.19
CA GLY A 233 -8.83 5.37 -3.86
C GLY A 233 -10.12 5.53 -4.68
N HIS A 234 -10.64 4.45 -5.27
CA HIS A 234 -11.93 4.45 -5.96
C HIS A 234 -13.12 4.48 -5.00
N LEU A 235 -13.08 3.66 -3.95
CA LEU A 235 -14.18 3.47 -3.01
C LEU A 235 -14.44 4.71 -2.17
N ILE A 236 -13.45 5.60 -1.94
CA ILE A 236 -13.64 6.85 -1.18
C ILE A 236 -14.74 7.74 -1.78
N PHE A 237 -15.03 7.61 -3.08
CA PHE A 237 -16.11 8.34 -3.74
C PHE A 237 -17.51 7.78 -3.42
N TYR A 238 -17.59 6.58 -2.86
CA TYR A 238 -18.82 5.86 -2.53
C TYR A 238 -19.04 5.75 -1.02
N PRO A 239 -20.30 5.56 -0.55
CA PRO A 239 -20.59 5.38 0.87
C PRO A 239 -19.81 4.23 1.51
N LEU A 240 -19.60 3.13 0.78
CA LEU A 240 -18.87 1.97 1.25
C LEU A 240 -17.41 2.32 1.61
N GLY A 241 -16.67 3.02 0.74
CA GLY A 241 -15.29 3.41 1.06
C GLY A 241 -15.21 4.43 2.19
N ARG A 242 -16.12 5.40 2.23
CA ARG A 242 -16.14 6.38 3.35
C ARG A 242 -16.43 5.73 4.69
N SER A 243 -17.14 4.60 4.72
CA SER A 243 -17.41 3.87 5.95
C SER A 243 -16.17 3.21 6.59
N TYR A 244 -15.04 3.13 5.87
CA TYR A 244 -13.75 2.66 6.39
C TYR A 244 -13.35 3.30 7.73
N PHE A 245 -13.71 4.57 7.90
CA PHE A 245 -13.36 5.38 9.07
C PHE A 245 -14.37 5.30 10.20
N VAL A 246 -15.46 4.54 10.05
CA VAL A 246 -16.55 4.45 11.05
C VAL A 246 -16.14 3.57 12.22
N ASP A 247 -15.78 2.31 11.94
CA ASP A 247 -15.42 1.33 12.97
C ASP A 247 -14.55 0.20 12.40
N GLY A 248 -14.20 -0.76 13.27
CA GLY A 248 -13.37 -1.91 12.89
C GLY A 248 -14.06 -2.87 11.92
N GLU A 249 -15.39 -3.02 11.99
CA GLU A 249 -16.13 -3.94 11.13
C GLU A 249 -16.17 -3.41 9.70
N MET A 250 -16.52 -2.13 9.51
CA MET A 250 -16.53 -1.50 8.19
C MET A 250 -15.12 -1.41 7.59
N ARG A 251 -14.10 -1.24 8.42
CA ARG A 251 -12.70 -1.37 7.98
C ARG A 251 -12.41 -2.78 7.46
N SER A 252 -12.78 -3.83 8.20
CA SER A 252 -12.59 -5.21 7.76
C SER A 252 -13.33 -5.52 6.46
N VAL A 253 -14.56 -5.01 6.28
CA VAL A 253 -15.30 -5.16 5.02
C VAL A 253 -14.56 -4.49 3.85
N ASN A 254 -14.09 -3.27 4.03
CA ASN A 254 -13.33 -2.55 2.99
C ASN A 254 -12.00 -3.24 2.65
N GLU A 255 -11.20 -3.63 3.64
CA GLU A 255 -9.94 -4.35 3.39
C GLU A 255 -10.17 -5.71 2.73
N THR A 256 -11.23 -6.43 3.11
CA THR A 256 -11.58 -7.71 2.48
C THR A 256 -11.96 -7.52 1.02
N LEU A 257 -12.77 -6.50 0.72
CA LEU A 257 -13.13 -6.18 -0.66
C LEU A 257 -11.90 -5.78 -1.48
N SER A 258 -11.03 -4.94 -0.93
CA SER A 258 -9.77 -4.53 -1.58
C SER A 258 -8.82 -5.70 -1.78
N ASP A 259 -8.68 -6.65 -0.84
CA ASP A 259 -7.82 -7.84 -1.02
C ASP A 259 -8.37 -8.78 -2.11
N LEU A 260 -9.69 -8.99 -2.15
CA LEU A 260 -10.32 -9.80 -3.19
C LEU A 260 -10.15 -9.17 -4.59
N PHE A 261 -10.40 -7.88 -4.70
CA PHE A 261 -10.21 -7.14 -5.94
C PHE A 261 -8.74 -7.08 -6.37
N GLY A 262 -7.85 -6.80 -5.41
CA GLY A 262 -6.42 -6.71 -5.61
C GLY A 262 -5.88 -7.99 -6.22
N ARG A 263 -6.19 -9.15 -5.63
CA ARG A 263 -5.79 -10.47 -6.17
C ARG A 263 -6.39 -10.77 -7.54
N GLU A 264 -7.67 -10.46 -7.74
CA GLU A 264 -8.36 -10.73 -9.00
C GLU A 264 -7.76 -9.91 -10.16
N ILE A 265 -7.63 -8.60 -9.97
CA ILE A 265 -7.07 -7.70 -10.98
C ILE A 265 -5.57 -7.91 -11.12
N GLY A 266 -4.86 -8.07 -10.01
CA GLY A 266 -3.43 -8.30 -9.97
C GLY A 266 -3.03 -9.53 -10.77
N GLN A 267 -3.75 -10.64 -10.59
CA GLN A 267 -3.53 -11.86 -11.35
C GLN A 267 -3.86 -11.73 -12.84
N ARG A 268 -4.91 -10.99 -13.22
CA ARG A 268 -5.23 -10.70 -14.64
C ARG A 268 -4.14 -9.87 -15.31
N VAL A 269 -3.66 -8.84 -14.60
CA VAL A 269 -2.60 -7.96 -15.09
C VAL A 269 -1.29 -8.74 -15.21
N TYR A 270 -0.93 -9.52 -14.20
CA TYR A 270 0.25 -10.38 -14.22
C TYR A 270 0.22 -11.37 -15.39
N ALA A 271 -0.92 -12.05 -15.61
CA ALA A 271 -1.12 -12.96 -16.73
C ALA A 271 -0.92 -12.26 -18.09
N LYS A 272 -1.44 -11.04 -18.24
CA LYS A 272 -1.29 -10.23 -19.46
C LYS A 272 0.14 -9.76 -19.69
N ILE A 273 0.87 -9.39 -18.64
CA ILE A 273 2.28 -8.96 -18.75
C ILE A 273 3.22 -10.12 -19.07
N THR A 274 2.94 -11.30 -18.51
CA THR A 274 3.81 -12.48 -18.61
C THR A 274 3.43 -13.44 -19.75
N ASP A 275 2.42 -13.09 -20.55
CA ASP A 275 1.84 -13.96 -21.58
C ASP A 275 1.42 -15.35 -21.03
N GLN A 276 1.00 -15.42 -19.76
CA GLN A 276 0.54 -16.63 -19.10
C GLN A 276 -0.99 -16.70 -19.05
N PRO A 277 -1.60 -17.91 -19.01
CA PRO A 277 -3.03 -18.03 -18.84
C PRO A 277 -3.46 -17.51 -17.46
N TYR A 278 -4.51 -16.70 -17.43
CA TYR A 278 -5.17 -16.30 -16.18
C TYR A 278 -5.81 -17.54 -15.52
N VAL A 279 -5.53 -17.71 -14.24
CA VAL A 279 -6.14 -18.72 -13.36
C VAL A 279 -6.94 -17.95 -12.33
N ALA A 280 -8.22 -18.24 -12.15
CA ALA A 280 -8.99 -17.51 -11.14
C ALA A 280 -8.53 -17.86 -9.71
N PRO A 281 -8.52 -16.89 -8.77
CA PRO A 281 -8.31 -17.18 -7.36
C PRO A 281 -9.31 -18.23 -6.87
N VAL A 282 -8.83 -19.21 -6.10
CA VAL A 282 -9.70 -20.24 -5.52
C VAL A 282 -10.58 -19.60 -4.45
N ARG A 283 -11.91 -19.62 -4.66
CA ARG A 283 -12.86 -19.22 -3.62
C ARG A 283 -12.88 -20.28 -2.52
N PRO A 284 -12.73 -19.91 -1.24
CA PRO A 284 -12.87 -20.86 -0.16
C PRO A 284 -14.29 -21.45 -0.15
N GLU A 285 -14.42 -22.73 0.20
CA GLU A 285 -15.71 -23.42 0.26
C GLU A 285 -16.70 -22.76 1.24
N THR A 286 -16.20 -22.02 2.23
CA THR A 286 -17.03 -21.24 3.15
C THR A 286 -17.76 -20.08 2.48
N ALA A 287 -17.29 -19.60 1.33
CA ALA A 287 -17.90 -18.51 0.58
C ALA A 287 -19.13 -18.93 -0.25
N SER A 288 -19.40 -20.23 -0.38
CA SER A 288 -20.57 -20.77 -1.09
C SER A 288 -21.70 -21.20 -0.14
N LEU A 289 -21.55 -21.03 1.17
CA LEU A 289 -22.61 -21.28 2.13
C LEU A 289 -23.73 -20.25 1.95
N ASN A 290 -24.93 -20.76 1.67
CA ASN A 290 -26.13 -19.96 1.53
C ASN A 290 -26.40 -19.26 2.86
N TRP A 291 -26.46 -17.93 2.91
CA TRP A 291 -26.67 -17.16 4.16
C TRP A 291 -27.87 -17.66 5.00
N ASN A 292 -28.86 -18.28 4.35
CA ASN A 292 -30.02 -18.89 5.01
C ASN A 292 -29.74 -20.19 5.78
N SER A 293 -28.59 -20.85 5.61
CA SER A 293 -28.29 -22.11 6.31
C SER A 293 -28.05 -21.92 7.81
N GLY A 294 -27.83 -20.69 8.28
CA GLY A 294 -27.73 -20.37 9.71
C GLY A 294 -29.08 -20.36 10.44
N LYS A 295 -30.20 -20.15 9.73
CA LYS A 295 -31.54 -20.20 10.34
C LYS A 295 -32.01 -21.62 10.66
N ASP A 296 -31.50 -22.61 9.93
CA ASP A 296 -31.84 -24.02 10.15
C ASP A 296 -31.16 -24.60 11.43
N PHE A 297 -30.19 -23.88 12.02
CA PHE A 297 -29.56 -24.27 13.29
C PHE A 297 -30.33 -23.75 14.51
N GLU A 298 -30.94 -22.56 14.47
CA GLU A 298 -31.75 -22.03 15.59
C GLU A 298 -33.11 -22.73 15.74
N GLU A 299 -33.66 -23.30 14.66
CA GLU A 299 -34.93 -24.06 14.73
C GLU A 299 -34.77 -25.44 15.40
N LYS A 300 -33.54 -25.99 15.47
CA LYS A 300 -33.27 -27.29 16.12
C LYS A 300 -32.97 -27.20 17.61
N GLU A 301 -32.58 -26.03 18.13
CA GLU A 301 -32.33 -25.85 19.57
C GLU A 301 -33.59 -25.44 20.37
N ASN A 302 -34.70 -25.12 19.70
CA ASN A 302 -35.96 -24.75 20.36
C ASN A 302 -37.02 -25.87 20.36
N LEU A 303 -36.62 -27.12 20.13
CA LEU A 303 -37.53 -28.28 20.04
C LEU A 303 -37.29 -29.40 21.06
N ASP A 304 -36.42 -29.19 22.06
CA ASP A 304 -36.26 -30.10 23.20
C ASP A 304 -36.60 -29.43 24.55
#